data_AF-A0A098G406-F1
#
_entry.id   AF-A0A098G406-F1
#
_cell.length_a   1.000
_cell.length_b   1.000
_cell.length_c   1.000
_cell.angle_alpha   90.00
_cell.angle_beta   90.00
_cell.angle_gamma   90.00
#
_symmetry.space_group_name_H-M   'P 1'
#
loop_
_entity.id
_entity.type
_entity.pdbx_description
1 polymer ?
#
loop_
_entity_poly.entity_id
_entity_poly.type
_entity_poly.pdbx_seq_one_letter_code
_entity_poly.pdbx_strand_id
1 'polypeptide(L)'
;MDKFLWGIFFLVVSCASSAQVYTWTDSQGVVHFSDTPHQGAEKIDIPDSQTYSPPTPTPKQEIAPATHDNIDDNGHSYTKVAIREPSNQATIRNPQGYTVVSVEVEPQLADGDKLQLIYDGSPLGDPQPNTVFELNGMYRGSHTIAIQVVNANGKVLITSDTITIYMQQPRVGMGHNAGH
;
A
#
# COMPACT_ATOMS: atom_id res chain seq x y z
N MET A 1 -1.65 -50.30 41.56
CA MET A 1 -2.09 -49.08 42.27
C MET A 1 -2.04 -47.95 41.27
N ASP A 2 -3.24 -47.56 40.90
CA ASP A 2 -3.62 -46.63 39.85
C ASP A 2 -3.17 -45.20 40.18
N LYS A 3 -2.96 -44.37 39.15
CA LYS A 3 -3.53 -43.01 38.96
C LYS A 3 -2.56 -42.04 38.27
N PHE A 4 -2.93 -41.71 37.03
CA PHE A 4 -3.27 -40.34 36.62
C PHE A 4 -2.21 -39.23 36.81
N LEU A 5 -1.57 -38.84 35.70
CA LEU A 5 -0.96 -37.52 35.46
C LEU A 5 -0.76 -37.40 33.94
N TRP A 6 -1.85 -37.40 33.16
CA TRP A 6 -2.56 -36.21 32.66
C TRP A 6 -1.66 -35.00 32.38
N GLY A 7 -1.40 -34.79 31.09
CA GLY A 7 -1.52 -33.48 30.46
C GLY A 7 -0.29 -32.56 30.55
N ILE A 8 0.37 -32.37 29.41
CA ILE A 8 0.18 -31.18 28.54
C ILE A 8 1.28 -31.22 27.47
N PHE A 9 0.90 -31.69 26.28
CA PHE A 9 1.65 -31.47 25.05
C PHE A 9 1.23 -30.08 24.55
N PHE A 10 2.01 -29.06 24.92
CA PHE A 10 1.76 -27.69 24.48
C PHE A 10 2.30 -27.52 23.05
N LEU A 11 1.49 -27.97 22.08
CA LEU A 11 1.70 -27.70 20.67
C LEU A 11 1.38 -26.22 20.42
N VAL A 12 2.40 -25.37 20.41
CA VAL A 12 2.28 -23.98 19.97
C VAL A 12 2.12 -23.99 18.45
N VAL A 13 0.87 -23.93 17.99
CA VAL A 13 0.53 -23.66 16.60
C VAL A 13 0.58 -22.14 16.40
N SER A 14 1.65 -21.65 15.80
CA SER A 14 1.74 -20.26 15.35
C SER A 14 0.78 -20.06 14.17
N CYS A 15 -0.34 -19.37 14.41
CA CYS A 15 -1.22 -18.91 13.34
C CYS A 15 -0.52 -17.75 12.62
N ALA A 16 0.07 -18.03 11.47
CA ALA A 16 0.47 -16.98 10.53
C ALA A 16 -0.82 -16.35 9.97
N SER A 17 -1.12 -15.11 10.36
CA SER A 17 -2.19 -14.34 9.73
C SER A 17 -1.73 -13.89 8.35
N SER A 18 -2.16 -14.58 7.30
CA SER A 18 -2.06 -14.07 5.93
C SER A 18 -3.18 -13.06 5.75
N ALA A 19 -2.85 -11.77 5.65
CA ALA A 19 -3.78 -10.78 5.12
C ALA A 19 -4.09 -11.19 3.66
N GLN A 20 -5.36 -11.47 3.37
CA GLN A 20 -5.80 -11.89 2.04
C GLN A 20 -6.32 -10.65 1.31
N VAL A 21 -5.45 -10.03 0.53
CA VAL A 21 -5.82 -8.95 -0.39
C VAL A 21 -6.40 -9.57 -1.64
N TYR A 22 -7.65 -9.23 -1.97
CA TYR A 22 -8.34 -9.72 -3.15
C TYR A 22 -8.23 -8.71 -4.29
N THR A 23 -7.89 -9.19 -5.48
CA THR A 23 -7.76 -8.40 -6.70
C THR A 23 -8.81 -8.80 -7.73
N TRP A 24 -9.42 -7.83 -8.42
CA TRP A 24 -10.18 -8.10 -9.64
C TRP A 24 -9.87 -7.08 -10.74
N THR A 25 -9.84 -7.53 -11.99
CA THR A 25 -9.68 -6.69 -13.19
C THR A 25 -11.04 -6.50 -13.84
N ASP A 26 -11.48 -5.26 -14.06
CA ASP A 26 -12.73 -5.00 -14.77
C ASP A 26 -12.58 -5.09 -16.30
N SER A 27 -13.69 -4.97 -17.02
CA SER A 27 -13.75 -5.05 -18.48
C SER A 27 -13.06 -3.87 -19.20
N GLN A 28 -12.57 -2.88 -18.45
CA GLN A 28 -11.76 -1.76 -18.96
C GLN A 28 -10.26 -1.95 -18.65
N GLY A 29 -9.88 -3.10 -18.09
CA GLY A 29 -8.51 -3.42 -17.75
C GLY A 29 -8.02 -2.74 -16.47
N VAL A 30 -8.92 -2.20 -15.64
CA VAL A 30 -8.57 -1.52 -14.40
C VAL A 30 -8.57 -2.53 -13.25
N VAL A 31 -7.54 -2.50 -12.41
CA VAL A 31 -7.28 -3.49 -11.36
C VAL A 31 -7.60 -2.90 -9.99
N HIS A 32 -8.53 -3.54 -9.30
CA HIS A 32 -9.04 -3.17 -7.98
C HIS A 32 -8.43 -4.04 -6.88
N PHE A 33 -8.19 -3.50 -5.69
CA PHE A 33 -7.67 -4.23 -4.52
C PHE A 33 -8.58 -4.04 -3.29
N SER A 34 -8.82 -5.08 -2.47
CA SER A 34 -9.65 -4.96 -1.25
C SER A 34 -9.19 -5.91 -0.13
N ASP A 35 -9.23 -5.45 1.12
CA ASP A 35 -8.95 -6.23 2.34
C ASP A 35 -10.02 -5.97 3.41
N THR A 36 -11.27 -6.40 3.17
CA THR A 36 -12.32 -6.27 4.21
C THR A 36 -13.02 -7.58 4.53
N PRO A 37 -12.85 -8.10 5.76
CA PRO A 37 -13.89 -8.84 6.45
C PRO A 37 -14.73 -7.90 7.34
N HIS A 38 -16.03 -8.07 7.27
CA HIS A 38 -17.11 -7.28 7.88
C HIS A 38 -17.74 -7.91 9.15
N GLN A 39 -18.28 -7.00 9.97
CA GLN A 39 -19.22 -7.11 11.11
C GLN A 39 -18.80 -7.89 12.37
N GLY A 40 -18.60 -7.15 13.48
CA GLY A 40 -18.58 -7.71 14.84
C GLY A 40 -17.42 -7.30 15.77
N ALA A 41 -16.66 -6.23 15.49
CA ALA A 41 -15.54 -5.85 16.36
C ALA A 41 -16.02 -5.22 17.67
N GLU A 42 -15.89 -5.98 18.75
CA GLU A 42 -16.22 -5.61 20.12
C GLU A 42 -15.29 -4.52 20.67
N LYS A 43 -15.87 -3.68 21.53
CA LYS A 43 -15.31 -2.46 22.10
C LYS A 43 -14.15 -2.78 23.05
N ILE A 44 -12.92 -2.39 22.71
CA ILE A 44 -11.83 -2.28 23.68
C ILE A 44 -11.72 -0.82 24.15
N ASP A 45 -11.85 -0.63 25.46
CA ASP A 45 -11.65 0.62 26.19
C ASP A 45 -10.15 0.91 26.25
N ILE A 46 -9.71 2.09 25.78
CA ILE A 46 -8.31 2.53 25.91
C ILE A 46 -8.31 3.79 26.77
N PRO A 47 -7.56 3.80 27.90
CA PRO A 47 -7.55 4.92 28.84
C PRO A 47 -6.96 6.20 28.25
N ASP A 48 -7.42 7.32 28.78
CA ASP A 48 -7.16 8.69 28.35
C ASP A 48 -5.68 9.07 28.16
N SER A 49 -5.49 9.91 27.13
CA SER A 49 -4.43 10.90 26.97
C SER A 49 -3.01 10.40 26.63
N GLN A 50 -2.65 10.58 25.35
CA GLN A 50 -1.30 11.05 25.01
C GLN A 50 -1.45 12.29 24.12
N THR A 51 -1.07 13.43 24.70
CA THR A 51 -0.84 14.69 24.01
C THR A 51 0.09 14.47 22.81
N TYR A 52 -0.41 14.85 21.64
CA TYR A 52 0.37 14.88 20.40
C TYR A 52 1.41 16.01 20.50
N SER A 53 2.69 15.67 20.61
CA SER A 53 3.76 16.60 20.30
C SER A 53 4.08 16.49 18.81
N PRO A 54 4.17 17.60 18.06
CA PRO A 54 4.59 17.55 16.67
C PRO A 54 5.98 16.91 16.58
N PRO A 55 6.21 15.97 15.63
CA PRO A 55 7.53 15.39 15.46
C PRO A 55 8.52 16.52 15.11
N THR A 56 9.59 16.60 15.89
CA THR A 56 10.79 17.37 15.54
C THR A 56 11.23 16.94 14.14
N PRO A 57 11.62 17.86 13.24
CA PRO A 57 12.09 17.49 11.92
C PRO A 57 13.38 16.67 12.05
N THR A 58 13.24 15.35 11.98
CA THR A 58 14.34 14.45 11.66
C THR A 58 14.91 14.91 10.32
N PRO A 59 16.25 14.97 10.15
CA PRO A 59 16.84 15.29 8.87
C PRO A 59 16.19 14.42 7.80
N LYS A 60 15.60 15.09 6.81
CA LYS A 60 15.12 14.48 5.57
C LYS A 60 16.24 13.56 5.11
N GLN A 61 16.04 12.25 5.27
CA GLN A 61 16.85 11.30 4.54
C GLN A 61 16.52 11.59 3.09
N GLU A 62 17.43 12.31 2.45
CA GLU A 62 17.48 12.42 1.01
C GLU A 62 17.65 10.99 0.51
N ILE A 63 16.50 10.35 0.27
CA ILE A 63 16.44 9.18 -0.61
C ILE A 63 16.76 9.82 -1.95
N ALA A 64 18.06 9.80 -2.29
CA ALA A 64 18.54 10.17 -3.60
C ALA A 64 17.67 9.45 -4.65
N PRO A 65 17.35 10.09 -5.79
CA PRO A 65 16.66 9.39 -6.87
C PRO A 65 17.47 8.13 -7.17
N ALA A 66 16.86 6.97 -6.94
CA ALA A 66 17.49 5.70 -7.19
C ALA A 66 17.48 5.46 -8.70
N THR A 67 18.32 6.20 -9.43
CA THR A 67 18.71 5.86 -10.80
C THR A 67 19.62 4.63 -10.74
N HIS A 68 19.04 3.49 -10.39
CA HIS A 68 19.62 2.20 -10.73
C HIS A 68 19.18 1.91 -12.14
N ASP A 69 19.91 2.45 -13.11
CA ASP A 69 19.74 2.15 -14.54
C ASP A 69 20.25 0.72 -14.78
N ASN A 70 19.46 -0.27 -14.39
CA ASN A 70 19.80 -1.67 -14.67
C ASN A 70 19.34 -1.97 -16.09
N ILE A 71 20.32 -2.07 -16.98
CA ILE A 71 20.12 -2.61 -18.32
C ILE A 71 19.52 -4.02 -18.17
N ASP A 72 18.40 -4.25 -18.83
CA ASP A 72 17.81 -5.59 -18.92
C ASP A 72 18.70 -6.51 -19.78
N ASP A 73 18.52 -7.82 -19.66
CA ASP A 73 19.29 -8.82 -20.43
C ASP A 73 19.16 -8.64 -21.95
N ASN A 74 18.11 -7.92 -22.39
CA ASN A 74 17.84 -7.59 -23.78
C ASN A 74 18.38 -6.21 -24.23
N GLY A 75 19.14 -5.51 -23.38
CA GLY A 75 19.77 -4.23 -23.71
C GLY A 75 18.84 -3.01 -23.68
N HIS A 76 17.59 -3.18 -23.22
CA HIS A 76 16.65 -2.07 -23.02
C HIS A 76 16.79 -1.50 -21.61
N SER A 77 16.69 -0.17 -21.50
CA SER A 77 16.73 0.54 -20.22
C SER A 77 15.67 1.63 -20.19
N TYR A 78 15.32 2.05 -18.98
CA TYR A 78 14.33 3.08 -18.72
C TYR A 78 15.02 4.31 -18.17
N THR A 79 14.85 5.44 -18.85
CA THR A 79 15.42 6.71 -18.40
C THR A 79 14.57 7.36 -17.32
N LYS A 80 13.29 6.99 -17.21
CA LYS A 80 12.38 7.54 -16.22
C LYS A 80 11.23 6.61 -15.87
N VAL A 81 10.89 6.61 -14.59
CA VAL A 81 9.60 6.18 -14.08
C VAL A 81 9.19 7.14 -12.95
N ALA A 82 7.96 7.65 -12.99
CA ALA A 82 7.49 8.64 -12.03
C ALA A 82 5.98 8.52 -11.79
N ILE A 83 5.57 8.78 -10.54
CA ILE A 83 4.16 8.94 -10.21
C ILE A 83 3.73 10.36 -10.61
N ARG A 84 2.71 10.47 -11.47
CA ARG A 84 2.14 11.74 -11.94
C ARG A 84 1.01 12.21 -11.05
N GLU A 85 0.13 11.29 -10.66
CA GLU A 85 -0.90 11.53 -9.68
C GLU A 85 -0.95 10.34 -8.71
N PRO A 86 -1.25 10.56 -7.43
CA PRO A 86 -1.34 11.86 -6.77
C PRO A 86 0.03 12.56 -6.67
N SER A 87 0.04 13.89 -6.50
CA SER A 87 1.27 14.63 -6.24
C SER A 87 1.88 14.27 -4.89
N ASN A 88 3.20 14.46 -4.74
CA ASN A 88 3.84 14.31 -3.43
C ASN A 88 3.17 15.23 -2.39
N GLN A 89 2.97 14.69 -1.19
CA GLN A 89 2.28 15.28 -0.05
C GLN A 89 0.78 15.58 -0.27
N ALA A 90 0.17 15.01 -1.32
CA ALA A 90 -1.27 15.16 -1.54
C ALA A 90 -2.09 14.64 -0.36
N THR A 91 -3.18 15.35 -0.04
CA THR A 91 -4.17 14.88 0.94
C THR A 91 -5.38 14.31 0.21
N ILE A 92 -5.60 13.01 0.36
CA ILE A 92 -6.73 12.28 -0.18
C ILE A 92 -7.85 12.28 0.86
N ARG A 93 -9.04 12.74 0.46
CA ARG A 93 -10.25 12.77 1.29
C ARG A 93 -11.29 11.84 0.71
N ASN A 94 -11.14 10.56 0.95
CA ASN A 94 -12.08 9.55 0.47
C ASN A 94 -12.46 8.60 1.62
N PRO A 95 -13.76 8.47 1.96
CA PRO A 95 -14.21 7.62 3.07
C PRO A 95 -13.88 6.13 2.87
N GLN A 96 -13.76 5.66 1.62
CA GLN A 96 -13.40 4.28 1.28
C GLN A 96 -11.88 4.05 1.23
N GLY A 97 -11.08 5.07 1.49
CA GLY A 97 -9.63 4.97 1.36
C GLY A 97 -9.20 4.78 -0.11
N TYR A 98 -9.93 5.38 -1.05
CA TYR A 98 -9.68 5.25 -2.49
C TYR A 98 -8.80 6.36 -3.04
N THR A 99 -7.83 6.01 -3.89
CA THR A 99 -7.11 6.94 -4.77
C THR A 99 -6.63 6.24 -6.05
N VAL A 100 -6.45 7.01 -7.11
CA VAL A 100 -5.87 6.53 -8.37
C VAL A 100 -4.42 6.99 -8.43
N VAL A 101 -3.52 6.07 -8.76
CA VAL A 101 -2.11 6.34 -9.00
C VAL A 101 -1.86 6.26 -10.51
N SER A 102 -1.49 7.38 -11.13
CA SER A 102 -1.09 7.44 -12.54
C SER A 102 0.43 7.53 -12.66
N VAL A 103 0.98 6.80 -13.62
CA VAL A 103 2.42 6.60 -13.78
C VAL A 103 2.86 7.04 -15.15
N GLU A 104 4.01 7.69 -15.21
CA GLU A 104 4.76 7.93 -16.42
C GLU A 104 5.98 7.02 -16.47
N VAL A 105 6.27 6.47 -17.65
CA VAL A 105 7.46 5.67 -17.93
C VAL A 105 8.04 6.12 -19.27
N GLU A 106 9.35 6.33 -19.32
CA GLU A 106 10.07 6.73 -20.54
C GLU A 106 11.31 5.83 -20.72
N PRO A 107 11.50 5.20 -21.90
CA PRO A 107 10.54 5.05 -23.00
C PRO A 107 9.30 4.23 -22.59
N GLN A 108 8.34 4.03 -23.51
CA GLN A 108 7.20 3.15 -23.24
C GLN A 108 7.69 1.76 -22.80
N LEU A 109 6.95 1.16 -21.86
CA LEU A 109 7.18 -0.19 -21.37
C LEU A 109 7.39 -1.18 -22.53
N ALA A 110 8.52 -1.89 -22.48
CA ALA A 110 8.87 -2.93 -23.45
C ALA A 110 7.98 -4.18 -23.27
N ASP A 111 7.85 -4.98 -24.33
CA ASP A 111 7.07 -6.21 -24.28
C ASP A 111 7.60 -7.18 -23.20
N GLY A 112 6.71 -7.58 -22.29
CA GLY A 112 7.03 -8.49 -21.19
C GLY A 112 7.46 -7.80 -19.89
N ASP A 113 7.89 -6.54 -19.96
CA ASP A 113 8.14 -5.73 -18.77
C ASP A 113 6.82 -5.26 -18.17
N LYS A 114 6.83 -5.05 -16.85
CA LYS A 114 5.65 -4.74 -16.05
C LYS A 114 5.97 -3.67 -15.01
N LEU A 115 4.95 -2.99 -14.55
CA LEU A 115 4.99 -2.06 -13.43
C LEU A 115 4.44 -2.72 -12.17
N GLN A 116 5.07 -2.45 -11.03
CA GLN A 116 4.60 -2.89 -9.72
C GLN A 116 4.55 -1.71 -8.75
N LEU A 117 3.43 -1.56 -8.05
CA LEU A 117 3.25 -0.54 -7.04
C LEU A 117 3.90 -0.99 -5.73
N ILE A 118 4.66 -0.09 -5.11
CA ILE A 118 5.19 -0.25 -3.76
C ILE A 118 4.36 0.64 -2.84
N TYR A 119 3.77 0.05 -1.80
CA TYR A 119 2.96 0.72 -0.79
C TYR A 119 3.57 0.46 0.58
N ASP A 120 3.94 1.53 1.29
CA ASP A 120 4.64 1.49 2.58
C ASP A 120 5.85 0.53 2.60
N GLY A 121 6.64 0.61 1.53
CA GLY A 121 7.87 -0.17 1.36
C GLY A 121 7.67 -1.62 0.93
N SER A 122 6.43 -2.07 0.77
CA SER A 122 6.10 -3.44 0.35
C SER A 122 5.47 -3.46 -1.05
N PRO A 123 5.81 -4.43 -1.92
CA PRO A 123 5.11 -4.59 -3.18
C PRO A 123 3.62 -4.87 -2.95
N LEU A 124 2.77 -4.14 -3.66
CA LEU A 124 1.32 -4.27 -3.62
C LEU A 124 0.83 -4.80 -4.96
N GLY A 125 0.21 -5.97 -4.91
CA GLY A 125 -0.27 -6.67 -6.09
C GLY A 125 0.84 -7.27 -6.96
N ASP A 126 0.42 -8.03 -7.96
CA ASP A 126 1.30 -8.58 -8.98
C ASP A 126 1.75 -7.49 -9.97
N PRO A 127 2.94 -7.64 -10.58
CA PRO A 127 3.35 -6.76 -11.67
C PRO A 127 2.37 -6.80 -12.86
N GLN A 128 2.07 -5.64 -13.43
CA GLN A 128 1.11 -5.46 -14.52
C GLN A 128 1.59 -4.46 -15.58
N PRO A 129 1.16 -4.54 -16.85
CA PRO A 129 1.60 -3.63 -17.90
C PRO A 129 0.94 -2.24 -17.83
N ASN A 130 -0.07 -2.07 -16.97
CA ASN A 130 -0.86 -0.85 -16.86
C ASN A 130 -0.11 0.26 -16.11
N THR A 131 -0.27 1.50 -16.60
CA THR A 131 0.29 2.71 -15.97
C THR A 131 -0.65 3.37 -14.96
N VAL A 132 -1.79 2.75 -14.67
CA VAL A 132 -2.79 3.24 -13.72
C VAL A 132 -3.09 2.16 -12.69
N PHE A 133 -3.05 2.53 -11.42
CA PHE A 133 -3.31 1.66 -10.28
C PHE A 133 -4.42 2.25 -9.42
N GLU A 134 -5.31 1.42 -8.92
CA GLU A 134 -6.34 1.85 -7.96
C GLU A 134 -5.99 1.36 -6.56
N LEU A 135 -5.73 2.30 -5.68
CA LEU A 135 -5.56 2.02 -4.26
C LEU A 135 -6.90 2.17 -3.56
N ASN A 136 -7.25 1.19 -2.75
CA ASN A 136 -8.51 1.10 -2.03
C ASN A 136 -8.22 0.63 -0.61
N GLY A 137 -9.12 0.95 0.32
CA GLY A 137 -8.98 0.49 1.72
C GLY A 137 -7.78 1.09 2.46
N MET A 138 -7.18 2.17 1.94
CA MET A 138 -6.10 2.85 2.65
C MET A 138 -6.61 3.40 4.00
N TYR A 139 -5.88 3.09 5.06
CA TYR A 139 -6.18 3.61 6.39
C TYR A 139 -5.92 5.12 6.48
N ARG A 140 -6.50 5.77 7.48
CA ARG A 140 -6.18 7.17 7.79
C ARG A 140 -4.71 7.29 8.20
N GLY A 141 -4.02 8.31 7.71
CA GLY A 141 -2.63 8.55 8.09
C GLY A 141 -1.75 8.98 6.93
N SER A 142 -0.46 8.78 7.10
CA SER A 142 0.56 9.02 6.08
C SER A 142 0.96 7.70 5.47
N HIS A 143 1.06 7.65 4.14
CA HIS A 143 1.48 6.48 3.39
C HIS A 143 2.54 6.87 2.38
N THR A 144 3.44 5.95 2.08
CA THR A 144 4.46 6.11 1.04
C THR A 144 4.17 5.22 -0.15
N ILE A 145 4.32 5.76 -1.36
CA ILE A 145 4.16 5.00 -2.60
C ILE A 145 5.30 5.25 -3.59
N ALA A 146 5.67 4.20 -4.32
CA ALA A 146 6.64 4.24 -5.41
C ALA A 146 6.26 3.21 -6.49
N ILE A 147 6.86 3.31 -7.68
CA ILE A 147 6.64 2.35 -8.77
C ILE A 147 7.96 1.69 -9.14
N GLN A 148 7.94 0.39 -9.37
CA GLN A 148 9.03 -0.37 -9.95
C GLN A 148 8.70 -0.80 -11.36
N VAL A 149 9.68 -0.74 -12.26
CA VAL A 149 9.64 -1.49 -13.52
C VAL A 149 10.33 -2.82 -13.26
N VAL A 150 9.67 -3.92 -13.60
CA VAL A 150 10.19 -5.28 -13.46
C VAL A 150 10.17 -5.99 -14.80
N ASN A 151 11.22 -6.75 -15.09
CA ASN A 151 11.29 -7.52 -16.33
C ASN A 151 10.49 -8.83 -16.25
N ALA A 152 10.42 -9.55 -17.37
CA ALA A 152 9.75 -10.86 -17.46
C ALA A 152 10.29 -11.93 -16.47
N ASN A 153 11.53 -11.77 -15.98
CA ASN A 153 12.16 -12.66 -15.00
C ASN A 153 11.94 -12.22 -13.55
N GLY A 154 11.21 -11.11 -13.31
CA GLY A 154 10.99 -10.54 -11.99
C GLY A 154 12.14 -9.69 -11.45
N LYS A 155 13.14 -9.34 -12.28
CA LYS A 155 14.21 -8.43 -11.91
C LYS A 155 13.71 -6.99 -11.98
N VAL A 156 13.94 -6.22 -10.92
CA VAL A 156 13.69 -4.77 -10.91
C VAL A 156 14.72 -4.06 -11.80
N LEU A 157 14.23 -3.31 -12.79
CA LEU A 157 15.04 -2.55 -13.73
C LEU A 157 15.26 -1.11 -13.28
N ILE A 158 14.21 -0.44 -12.80
CA ILE A 158 14.27 0.92 -12.23
C ILE A 158 13.16 1.10 -11.19
N THR A 159 13.36 1.99 -10.22
CA THR A 159 12.36 2.39 -9.22
C THR A 159 12.17 3.91 -9.28
N SER A 160 10.92 4.37 -9.18
CA SER A 160 10.62 5.80 -9.11
C SER A 160 11.06 6.41 -7.79
N ASP A 161 11.07 7.75 -7.73
CA ASP A 161 11.05 8.43 -6.45
C ASP A 161 9.86 7.98 -5.61
N THR A 162 10.07 7.88 -4.29
CA THR A 162 9.00 7.62 -3.33
C THR A 162 8.30 8.92 -2.99
N ILE A 163 6.98 8.94 -3.10
CA ILE A 163 6.16 10.08 -2.67
C ILE A 163 5.37 9.71 -1.41
N THR A 164 5.04 10.71 -0.61
CA THR A 164 4.18 10.57 0.56
C THR A 164 2.78 11.10 0.25
N ILE A 165 1.74 10.39 0.66
CA ILE A 165 0.35 10.86 0.58
C ILE A 165 -0.31 10.78 1.95
N TYR A 166 -1.32 11.60 2.17
CA TYR A 166 -2.06 11.65 3.43
C TYR A 166 -3.52 11.26 3.21
N MET A 167 -3.98 10.20 3.87
CA MET A 167 -5.38 9.79 3.81
C MET A 167 -6.16 10.37 4.99
N GLN A 168 -7.27 11.04 4.68
CA GLN A 168 -8.22 11.56 5.66
C GLN A 168 -9.61 11.00 5.41
N GLN A 169 -10.19 10.37 6.42
CA GLN A 169 -11.60 9.99 6.41
C GLN A 169 -12.46 11.14 6.96
N PRO A 170 -13.61 11.44 6.33
CA PRO A 170 -14.56 12.40 6.88
C PRO A 170 -14.96 12.00 8.30
N ARG A 171 -15.06 12.99 9.18
CA ARG A 171 -15.66 12.80 10.50
C ARG A 171 -17.16 12.64 10.26
N VAL A 172 -17.72 11.48 10.60
CA VAL A 172 -19.18 11.36 10.73
C VAL A 172 -19.59 12.18 11.94
N GLY A 173 -20.16 13.36 11.72
CA GLY A 173 -20.80 14.12 12.78
C GLY A 173 -22.09 13.40 13.16
N MET A 174 -22.18 12.88 14.39
CA MET A 174 -23.47 12.55 14.98
C MET A 174 -24.27 13.85 15.09
N GLY A 175 -25.16 14.08 14.13
CA GLY A 175 -26.18 15.12 14.24
C GLY A 175 -27.08 14.78 15.42
N HIS A 176 -27.04 15.59 16.46
CA HIS A 176 -28.04 15.56 17.52
C HIS A 176 -29.38 15.97 16.88
N ASN A 177 -30.27 15.01 16.65
CA ASN A 177 -31.69 15.27 16.51
C ASN A 177 -32.21 15.66 17.90
N ALA A 178 -32.11 16.94 18.23
CA ALA A 178 -32.91 17.52 19.31
C ALA A 178 -34.36 17.57 18.81
N GLY A 179 -35.15 16.59 19.20
CA GLY A 179 -36.60 16.64 19.06
C GLY A 179 -37.14 17.83 19.84
N HIS A 180 -37.88 18.68 19.14
CA HIS A 180 -38.79 19.67 19.71
C HIS A 180 -40.22 19.18 19.56
#